data_AF-A0A917PAB0-F1
#
_entry.id   AF-A0A917PAB0-F1
#
_cell.length_a   1.000
_cell.length_b   1.000
_cell.length_c   1.000
_cell.angle_alpha   90.00
_cell.angle_beta   90.00
_cell.angle_gamma   90.00
#
_symmetry.space_group_name_H-M   'P 1'
#
loop_
_entity.id
_entity.type
_entity.pdbx_description
1 polymer ?
#
loop_
_entity_poly.entity_id
_entity_poly.type
_entity_poly.pdbx_seq_one_letter_code
_entity_poly.pdbx_strand_id
1 'polypeptide(L)' 'MGVKVLDFGIARAAGPAGTVDLLTRTGAVVGTAAYTAPEQARGRPEERSDLYPVGCFLF' A
#
# COMPACT_ATOMS: atom_id res chain seq x y z
N MET A 1 4.19 20.49 17.47
CA MET A 1 3.21 19.75 16.65
C MET A 1 3.95 19.08 15.51
N GLY A 2 3.59 17.85 15.14
CA GLY A 2 4.29 17.07 14.11
C GLY A 2 3.31 16.38 13.17
N VAL A 3 3.79 15.95 12.00
CA VAL A 3 3.01 15.19 11.03
C VAL A 3 2.79 13.78 11.55
N LYS A 4 1.56 13.27 11.39
CA LYS A 4 1.19 11.90 11.74
C LYS A 4 0.56 11.24 10.52
N VAL A 5 0.97 10.01 10.24
CA VAL A 5 0.29 9.16 9.25
C VAL A 5 -0.89 8.49 9.93
N LEU A 6 -2.04 8.49 9.25
CA LEU A 6 -3.30 7.92 9.72
C LEU A 6 -3.81 6.97 8.64
N ASP A 7 -4.81 6.14 9.00
CA ASP A 7 -5.48 5.19 8.10
C ASP A 7 -4.64 3.96 7.66
N PHE A 8 -4.36 3.08 8.63
CA PHE A 8 -3.71 1.78 8.39
C PHE A 8 -4.71 0.66 8.04
N GLY A 9 -5.94 0.99 7.62
CA GLY A 9 -7.03 0.01 7.44
C GLY A 9 -6.72 -1.13 6.46
N ILE A 10 -5.72 -0.94 5.59
CA ILE A 10 -5.27 -1.91 4.58
C ILE A 10 -3.78 -2.26 4.70
N ALA A 11 -3.11 -1.79 5.76
CA ALA A 11 -1.70 -2.02 5.98
C ALA A 11 -1.43 -3.50 6.27
N ARG A 12 -0.30 -4.00 5.78
CA ARG A 12 0.18 -5.35 6.10
C ARG A 12 1.19 -5.27 7.24
N ALA A 13 1.13 -6.25 8.15
CA ALA A 13 2.11 -6.35 9.23
C ALA A 13 3.50 -6.68 8.65
N ALA A 14 4.54 -5.98 9.10
CA ALA A 14 5.92 -6.31 8.80
C ALA A 14 6.30 -7.60 9.56
N GLY A 15 6.24 -8.74 8.87
CA GLY A 15 6.51 -10.07 9.42
C GLY A 15 6.62 -11.12 8.31
N PRO A 16 7.01 -12.37 8.63
CA PRO A 16 7.15 -13.44 7.65
C PRO A 16 5.84 -13.56 6.84
N ALA A 17 5.97 -13.60 5.51
CA ALA A 17 4.90 -13.44 4.52
C ALA A 17 3.75 -14.48 4.55
N GLY A 18 3.58 -15.25 5.63
CA GLY A 18 2.69 -16.40 5.70
C GLY A 18 1.42 -16.25 6.55
N THR A 19 1.27 -15.21 7.37
CA THR A 19 0.18 -15.16 8.38
C THR A 19 -0.58 -13.83 8.39
N VAL A 20 -0.77 -13.22 7.22
CA VAL A 20 -1.70 -12.09 7.10
C VAL A 20 -2.76 -12.51 6.11
N ASP A 21 -3.97 -12.72 6.62
CA ASP A 21 -5.13 -13.01 5.79
C ASP A 21 -5.31 -11.82 4.84
N LEU A 22 -5.03 -12.04 3.57
CA LEU A 22 -5.07 -10.99 2.56
C LEU A 22 -6.54 -10.67 2.35
N LEU A 23 -7.06 -9.69 3.09
CA LEU A 23 -8.37 -9.06 2.85
C LEU A 23 -8.50 -8.56 1.40
N THR A 24 -7.37 -8.45 0.71
CA THR A 24 -7.25 -8.30 -0.74
C THR A 24 -7.35 -9.67 -1.43
N ARG A 25 -8.55 -10.06 -1.86
CA ARG A 25 -8.71 -11.07 -2.93
C ARG A 25 -7.74 -10.72 -4.06
N THR A 26 -6.95 -11.69 -4.49
CA THR A 26 -5.98 -11.58 -5.59
C THR A 26 -6.64 -10.87 -6.77
N GLY A 27 -6.23 -9.63 -7.07
CA GLY A 27 -6.77 -8.82 -8.17
C GLY A 27 -7.62 -7.60 -7.79
N ALA A 28 -7.95 -7.37 -6.52
CA ALA A 28 -8.58 -6.13 -6.09
C ALA A 28 -7.51 -5.06 -5.80
N VAL A 29 -7.42 -4.04 -6.66
CA VAL A 29 -6.65 -2.82 -6.34
C VAL A 29 -7.40 -2.10 -5.22
N VAL A 30 -6.84 -2.12 -4.02
CA VAL A 30 -7.40 -1.43 -2.86
C VAL A 30 -6.58 -0.16 -2.64
N GLY A 31 -7.26 0.98 -2.66
CA GLY A 31 -6.67 2.32 -2.57
C GLY A 31 -7.22 3.28 -3.63
N THR A 32 -6.86 4.55 -3.53
CA THR A 32 -7.19 5.54 -4.56
C THR A 32 -6.28 5.32 -5.77
N ALA A 33 -6.86 5.01 -6.93
CA ALA A 33 -6.11 4.63 -8.13
C ALA A 33 -5.01 5.63 -8.52
N ALA A 34 -5.22 6.93 -8.30
CA ALA A 34 -4.25 7.98 -8.58
C ALA A 34 -2.97 7.90 -7.73
N TYR A 35 -3.03 7.29 -6.54
CA TYR A 35 -1.93 7.17 -5.59
C TYR A 35 -1.36 5.74 -5.54
N THR A 36 -1.78 4.87 -6.46
CA THR A 36 -1.38 3.47 -6.47
C THR A 36 -0.14 3.26 -7.31
N ALA A 37 0.89 2.63 -6.74
CA ALA A 37 2.10 2.27 -7.46
C ALA A 37 1.81 1.29 -8.62
N PRO A 38 2.50 1.40 -9.78
CA PRO A 38 2.25 0.53 -10.94
C PRO A 38 2.40 -0.96 -10.64
N GLU A 39 3.36 -1.35 -9.80
CA GLU A 39 3.58 -2.72 -9.36
C GLU A 39 2.47 -3.22 -8.43
N GLN A 40 1.93 -2.36 -7.56
CA GLN A 40 0.75 -2.65 -6.74
C GLN A 40 -0.50 -2.84 -7.62
N ALA A 41 -0.69 -2.00 -8.64
CA ALA A 41 -1.79 -2.13 -9.60
C ALA A 41 -1.73 -3.45 -10.40
N ARG A 42 -0.53 -4.02 -10.58
CA ARG A 42 -0.30 -5.33 -11.23
C ARG A 42 -0.40 -6.51 -10.25
N GLY A 43 -0.73 -6.26 -8.98
CA GLY A 43 -0.80 -7.29 -7.94
C GLY A 43 0.55 -7.83 -7.50
N ARG A 44 1.64 -7.05 -7.69
CA ARG A 44 3.00 -7.37 -7.26
C ARG A 44 3.52 -6.29 -6.30
N PRO A 45 2.87 -6.09 -5.13
CA PRO A 45 3.31 -5.08 -4.18
C PRO A 45 4.70 -5.42 -3.64
N GLU A 46 5.54 -4.41 -3.49
CA GLU A 46 6.86 -4.49 -2.86
C GLU A 46 6.92 -3.52 -1.69
N GLU A 47 7.86 -3.69 -0.75
CA GLU A 47 8.00 -2.78 0.41
C GLU A 47 8.20 -1.32 0.00
N ARG A 48 8.84 -1.08 -1.15
CA ARG A 48 9.06 0.27 -1.69
C ARG A 48 7.84 0.89 -2.37
N SER A 49 6.78 0.12 -2.61
CA SER A 49 5.55 0.62 -3.26
C SER A 49 4.86 1.70 -2.43
N ASP A 50 5.06 1.71 -1.10
CA ASP A 50 4.54 2.73 -0.19
C ASP A 50 5.17 4.12 -0.40
N LEU A 51 6.30 4.24 -1.12
CA LEU A 51 6.93 5.53 -1.44
C LEU A 51 6.28 6.24 -2.63
N TYR A 52 5.64 5.51 -3.54
CA TYR A 52 4.98 6.08 -4.71
C TYR A 52 3.93 7.15 -4.35
N PRO A 53 2.95 6.89 -3.46
CA PRO A 53 1.97 7.90 -3.08
C PRO A 53 2.59 9.14 -2.44
N VAL A 54 3.71 9.00 -1.71
CA VAL A 54 4.45 10.14 -1.16
C VAL A 54 4.98 11.04 -2.29
N GLY A 55 5.51 10.44 -3.36
CA GLY A 55 5.90 11.17 -4.56
C GLY A 55 4.73 11.93 -5.20
N CYS A 56 3.58 11.28 -5.34
CA CYS A 56 2.35 11.90 -5.86
C CYS A 56 1.81 13.05 -4.98
N PHE A 57 2.14 13.08 -3.69
CA PHE A 57 1.76 14.21 -2.82
C PHE A 57 2.69 15.41 -2.97
N LEU A 58 3.95 15.19 -3.34
CA LEU A 58 4.97 16.23 -3.38
C LEU A 58 5.03 16.99 -4.71
N PHE A 59 4.49 16.41 -5.79
CA PHE A 59 4.57 16.93 -7.16
C PHE A 59 3.24 16.81 -7.88
#